data_AF-A0A2N0VJW5-F1
#
_entry.id   AF-A0A2N0VJW5-F1
#
_cell.length_a   1.000
_cell.length_b   1.000
_cell.length_c   1.000
_cell.angle_alpha   90.00
_cell.angle_beta   90.00
_cell.angle_gamma   90.00
#
_symmetry.space_group_name_H-M   'P 1'
#
loop_
_entity.id
_entity.type
_entity.pdbx_description
1 polymer ?
#
loop_
_entity_poly.entity_id
_entity_poly.type
_entity_poly.pdbx_seq_one_letter_code
_entity_poly.pdbx_strand_id
1 'polypeptide(L)'
;MKYLILILSLTFGSYITANAQDSSRADSTDGEPLSLITDSPEEGFEVAIQLARKGVTSTQPDKEVLFMLRDVYSKDPDALIASSQVIAIHFQTVAAANNYWRTDSDE
;
A
#
# COMPACT_ATOMS: atom_id res chain seq x y z
N MET A 1 18.04 9.78 -44.25
CA MET A 1 17.34 10.70 -45.18
C MET A 1 15.91 10.22 -45.38
N LYS A 2 14.95 11.16 -45.39
CA LYS A 2 13.50 11.02 -45.67
C LYS A 2 12.72 10.40 -44.50
N TYR A 3 11.77 11.04 -43.82
CA TYR A 3 10.79 12.11 -44.13
C TYR A 3 10.56 12.91 -42.83
N LEU A 4 10.52 14.24 -42.70
CA LEU A 4 9.76 15.31 -43.37
C LEU A 4 8.25 15.06 -43.50
N ILE A 5 7.50 15.22 -42.40
CA ILE A 5 6.11 15.71 -42.43
C ILE A 5 5.92 16.72 -41.29
N LEU A 6 5.63 17.94 -41.72
CA LEU A 6 5.32 19.16 -40.96
C LEU A 6 3.79 19.21 -40.79
N ILE A 7 3.27 19.10 -39.57
CA ILE A 7 1.85 19.40 -39.28
C ILE A 7 1.79 20.62 -38.37
N LEU A 8 1.42 21.73 -39.01
CA LEU A 8 0.97 22.98 -38.43
C LEU A 8 -0.51 22.81 -38.04
N SER A 9 -0.85 22.83 -36.75
CA SER A 9 -2.21 23.13 -36.33
C SER A 9 -2.23 23.90 -35.01
N LEU A 10 -2.93 25.01 -35.10
CA LEU A 10 -3.03 26.12 -34.18
C LEU A 10 -4.03 25.80 -33.04
N THR A 11 -3.67 26.25 -31.84
CA THR A 11 -4.53 26.70 -30.73
C THR A 11 -5.01 25.73 -29.62
N PHE A 12 -5.11 26.36 -28.45
CA PHE A 12 -5.84 26.00 -27.23
C PHE A 12 -5.19 25.01 -26.26
N GLY A 13 -4.07 25.42 -25.68
CA GLY A 13 -3.66 24.97 -24.34
C GLY A 13 -3.83 26.10 -23.34
N SER A 14 -4.95 26.08 -22.63
CA SER A 14 -5.41 27.06 -21.65
C SER A 14 -4.32 27.56 -20.70
N TYR A 15 -4.40 28.86 -20.39
CA TYR A 15 -3.72 29.54 -19.30
C TYR A 15 -3.58 28.64 -18.08
N ILE A 16 -2.33 28.42 -17.65
CA ILE A 16 -2.02 27.83 -16.35
C ILE A 16 -2.56 28.81 -15.29
N THR A 17 -3.74 28.52 -14.75
CA THR A 17 -4.11 29.05 -13.44
C THR A 17 -3.37 28.16 -12.44
N ALA A 18 -2.30 28.70 -11.85
CA ALA A 18 -1.68 28.12 -10.67
C ALA A 18 -2.71 28.17 -9.53
N ASN A 19 -3.56 27.15 -9.45
CA ASN A 19 -4.32 26.89 -8.24
C ASN A 19 -3.37 26.14 -7.31
N ALA A 20 -2.73 26.91 -6.43
CA ALA A 20 -2.16 26.40 -5.19
C ALA A 20 -3.31 25.80 -4.38
N GLN A 21 -3.58 24.52 -4.60
CA GLN A 21 -4.55 23.78 -3.83
C GLN A 21 -3.90 23.37 -2.51
N ASP A 22 -3.96 24.32 -1.58
CA ASP A 22 -4.05 24.16 -0.13
C ASP A 22 -3.88 22.70 0.37
N SER A 23 -2.67 22.38 0.80
CA SER A 23 -2.27 21.10 1.39
C SER A 23 -2.81 20.91 2.82
N SER A 24 -4.03 21.36 3.11
CA SER A 24 -4.71 21.14 4.37
C SER A 24 -5.89 20.17 4.24
N ARG A 25 -5.70 19.07 3.51
CA ARG A 25 -6.43 17.85 3.87
C ARG A 25 -5.82 17.36 5.18
N ALA A 26 -6.46 17.71 6.29
CA ALA A 26 -6.30 17.00 7.54
C ALA A 26 -6.40 15.50 7.20
N ASP A 27 -5.28 14.80 7.36
CA ASP A 27 -5.16 13.35 7.27
C ASP A 27 -6.01 12.81 8.42
N SER A 28 -7.31 12.67 8.19
CA SER A 28 -8.20 11.94 9.09
C SER A 28 -7.88 10.46 8.92
N THR A 29 -6.67 10.07 9.29
CA THR A 29 -6.33 8.72 9.76
C THR A 29 -6.99 8.48 11.12
N ASP A 30 -8.28 8.79 11.23
CA ASP A 30 -9.14 8.10 12.18
C ASP A 30 -9.40 6.74 11.52
N GLY A 31 -8.36 5.90 11.56
CA GLY A 31 -8.33 4.64 10.86
C GLY A 31 -9.47 3.78 11.35
N GLU A 32 -10.31 3.34 10.42
CA GLU A 32 -11.31 2.30 10.64
C GLU A 32 -10.70 1.20 11.55
N PRO A 33 -11.45 0.74 12.57
CA PRO A 33 -10.93 -0.25 13.50
C PRO A 33 -10.50 -1.51 12.73
N LEU A 34 -9.26 -1.94 12.96
CA LEU A 34 -8.73 -3.15 12.33
C LEU A 34 -9.56 -4.37 12.76
N SER A 35 -10.16 -5.06 11.79
CA SER A 35 -10.79 -6.37 11.98
C SER A 35 -9.84 -7.47 11.53
N LEU A 36 -9.82 -8.57 12.28
CA LEU A 36 -9.17 -9.82 11.84
C LEU A 36 -10.12 -10.72 11.05
N ILE A 37 -11.42 -10.45 11.08
CA ILE A 37 -12.43 -11.25 10.37
C ILE A 37 -12.54 -10.74 8.93
N THR A 38 -12.43 -11.66 7.97
CA THR A 38 -12.47 -11.41 6.52
C THR A 38 -13.25 -12.50 5.80
N ASP A 39 -13.83 -12.18 4.64
CA ASP A 39 -14.71 -13.10 3.92
C ASP A 39 -13.92 -14.13 3.10
N SER A 40 -12.66 -13.81 2.77
CA SER A 40 -11.78 -14.68 1.97
C SER A 40 -10.33 -14.72 2.47
N PRO A 41 -9.56 -15.75 2.08
CA PRO A 41 -8.12 -15.80 2.31
C PRO A 41 -7.36 -14.61 1.71
N GLU A 42 -7.75 -14.14 0.53
CA GLU A 42 -7.14 -13.00 -0.15
C GLU A 42 -7.31 -11.72 0.67
N GLU A 43 -8.52 -11.44 1.17
CA GLU A 43 -8.75 -10.31 2.08
C GLU A 43 -7.98 -10.48 3.40
N GLY A 44 -7.90 -11.70 3.91
CA GLY A 44 -7.10 -12.01 5.09
C GLY A 44 -5.61 -11.71 4.91
N PHE A 45 -5.09 -11.96 3.71
CA PHE A 45 -3.71 -11.63 3.36
C PHE A 45 -3.48 -10.12 3.30
N GLU A 46 -4.43 -9.35 2.76
CA GLU A 46 -4.38 -7.89 2.78
C GLU A 46 -4.40 -7.33 4.21
N VAL A 47 -5.20 -7.90 5.11
CA VAL A 47 -5.16 -7.55 6.55
C VAL A 47 -3.79 -7.85 7.14
N ALA A 48 -3.18 -8.99 6.82
CA ALA A 48 -1.84 -9.34 7.29
C ALA A 48 -0.75 -8.35 6.82
N ILE A 49 -0.84 -7.87 5.57
CA ILE A 49 0.04 -6.81 5.04
C ILE A 49 -0.15 -5.52 5.82
N GLN A 50 -1.40 -5.13 6.08
CA GLN A 50 -1.70 -3.90 6.83
C GLN A 50 -1.14 -3.96 8.25
N LEU A 51 -1.28 -5.10 8.93
CA LEU A 51 -0.71 -5.32 10.27
C LEU A 51 0.82 -5.19 10.27
N ALA A 52 1.50 -5.84 9.30
CA ALA A 52 2.95 -5.74 9.15
C ALA A 52 3.41 -4.28 8.95
N ARG A 53 2.75 -3.54 8.06
CA ARG A 53 3.02 -2.12 7.81
C ARG A 53 2.76 -1.26 9.03
N LYS A 54 1.67 -1.54 9.77
CA LYS A 54 1.32 -0.80 10.97
C LYS A 54 2.41 -0.92 12.04
N GLY A 55 2.97 -2.11 12.24
CA GLY A 55 4.10 -2.32 13.16
C GLY A 55 5.30 -1.41 12.87
N VAL A 56 5.68 -1.28 11.58
CA VAL A 56 6.75 -0.37 11.14
C VAL A 56 6.39 1.09 11.42
N THR A 57 5.20 1.54 11.00
CA THR A 57 4.77 2.93 11.19
C THR A 57 4.53 3.31 12.65
N SER A 58 4.18 2.35 13.51
CA SER A 58 4.04 2.57 14.95
C SER A 58 5.39 2.71 15.64
N THR A 59 6.43 2.05 15.13
CA THR A 59 7.80 2.13 15.66
C THR A 59 8.51 3.39 15.16
N GLN A 60 8.30 3.76 13.90
CA GLN A 60 8.84 4.97 13.29
C GLN A 60 7.70 5.81 12.69
N PRO A 61 7.21 6.84 13.41
CA PRO A 61 6.11 7.68 12.95
C PRO A 61 6.54 8.74 11.92
N ASP A 62 7.83 9.03 11.78
CA ASP A 62 8.33 10.02 10.83
C ASP A 62 8.27 9.48 9.39
N LYS A 63 7.35 10.06 8.59
CA LYS A 63 7.14 9.68 7.19
C LYS A 63 8.40 9.94 6.34
N GLU A 64 9.16 11.01 6.59
CA GLU A 64 10.36 11.33 5.80
C GLU A 64 11.45 10.27 6.01
N VAL A 65 11.65 9.84 7.26
CA VAL A 65 12.56 8.74 7.59
C VAL A 65 12.13 7.45 6.89
N LEU A 66 10.84 7.10 6.91
CA LEU A 66 10.33 5.92 6.22
C LEU A 66 10.58 5.96 4.70
N PHE A 67 10.38 7.12 4.07
CA PHE A 67 10.65 7.29 2.64
C PHE A 67 12.13 7.10 2.31
N MET A 68 13.04 7.67 3.12
CA MET A 68 14.48 7.49 2.93
C MET A 68 14.91 6.02 3.06
N LEU A 69 14.37 5.30 4.04
CA LEU A 69 14.72 3.89 4.27
C LEU A 69 14.19 2.96 3.17
N ARG A 70 13.11 3.34 2.48
CA ARG A 70 12.49 2.52 1.41
C ARG A 70 13.45 2.21 0.26
N ASP A 71 14.30 3.15 -0.12
CA ASP A 71 15.26 2.93 -1.20
C ASP A 71 16.31 1.86 -0.88
N VAL A 72 16.56 1.64 0.42
CA VAL A 72 17.50 0.63 0.91
C VAL A 72 16.83 -0.74 0.92
N TYR A 73 15.77 -0.91 1.71
CA TYR A 73 15.20 -2.24 1.93
C TYR A 73 14.44 -2.78 0.71
N SER A 74 13.91 -1.93 -0.18
CA SER A 74 13.15 -2.39 -1.35
C SER A 74 14.01 -3.06 -2.44
N LYS A 75 15.33 -2.90 -2.37
CA LYS A 75 16.30 -3.47 -3.32
C LYS A 75 17.15 -4.57 -2.69
N ASP A 76 16.96 -4.83 -1.40
CA ASP A 76 17.68 -5.84 -0.64
C ASP A 76 16.86 -7.15 -0.61
N PRO A 77 17.36 -8.25 -1.20
CA PRO A 77 16.63 -9.52 -1.23
C PRO A 77 16.38 -10.08 0.18
N ASP A 78 17.30 -9.91 1.12
CA ASP A 78 17.13 -10.41 2.48
C ASP A 78 16.01 -9.64 3.20
N ALA A 79 15.93 -8.33 2.97
CA ALA A 79 14.86 -7.50 3.50
C ALA A 79 13.49 -7.82 2.87
N LEU A 80 13.45 -8.17 1.58
CA LEU A 80 12.22 -8.61 0.91
C LEU A 80 11.73 -9.95 1.46
N ILE A 81 12.65 -10.91 1.68
CA ILE A 81 12.34 -12.20 2.31
C ILE A 81 11.86 -11.99 3.75
N ALA A 82 12.54 -11.14 4.53
CA ALA A 82 12.14 -10.83 5.90
C ALA A 82 10.75 -10.17 5.96
N SER A 83 10.45 -9.26 5.04
CA SER A 83 9.13 -8.63 4.93
C SER A 83 8.04 -9.67 4.63
N SER A 84 8.31 -10.62 3.73
CA SER A 84 7.41 -11.72 3.43
C SER A 84 7.18 -12.63 4.65
N GLN A 85 8.23 -12.92 5.42
CA GLN A 85 8.12 -13.72 6.65
C GLN A 85 7.22 -13.04 7.69
N VAL A 86 7.36 -11.74 7.91
CA VAL A 86 6.50 -10.99 8.86
C VAL A 86 5.03 -11.06 8.44
N ILE A 87 4.74 -10.90 7.15
CA ILE A 87 3.38 -11.03 6.61
C ILE A 87 2.85 -12.45 6.84
N ALA A 88 3.66 -13.49 6.59
CA ALA A 88 3.26 -14.87 6.82
C ALA A 88 2.89 -15.16 8.29
N ILE A 89 3.63 -14.58 9.24
CA ILE A 89 3.33 -14.69 10.68
C ILE A 89 1.99 -14.03 11.02
N HIS A 90 1.71 -12.84 10.49
CA HIS A 90 0.41 -12.20 10.68
C HIS A 90 -0.71 -12.98 9.99
N PHE A 91 -0.49 -13.49 8.78
CA PHE A 91 -1.48 -14.27 8.05
C PHE A 91 -1.86 -15.55 8.78
N GLN A 92 -0.93 -16.21 9.47
CA GLN A 92 -1.24 -17.34 10.34
C GLN A 92 -2.27 -16.97 11.43
N THR A 93 -2.13 -15.77 12.01
CA THR A 93 -3.05 -15.27 13.05
C THR A 93 -4.42 -14.92 12.44
N VAL A 94 -4.43 -14.25 11.29
CA VAL A 94 -5.67 -13.90 10.57
C VAL A 94 -6.42 -15.16 10.14
N ALA A 95 -5.73 -16.13 9.54
CA ALA A 95 -6.33 -17.39 9.12
C ALA A 95 -6.94 -18.16 10.31
N ALA A 96 -6.24 -18.21 11.44
CA ALA A 96 -6.77 -18.83 12.66
C ALA A 96 -8.03 -18.10 13.19
N ALA A 97 -8.06 -16.77 13.12
CA ALA A 97 -9.23 -15.97 13.51
C ALA A 97 -10.45 -16.23 12.60
N ASN A 98 -10.24 -16.64 11.35
CA ASN A 98 -11.29 -16.95 10.37
C ASN A 98 -11.59 -18.44 10.23
N ASN A 99 -11.15 -19.28 11.18
CA ASN A 99 -11.28 -20.74 11.07
C ASN A 99 -10.77 -21.30 9.72
N TYR A 100 -9.72 -20.70 9.17
CA TYR A 100 -9.15 -21.01 7.86
C TYR A 100 -10.16 -20.96 6.70
N TRP A 101 -11.25 -20.19 6.83
CA TRP A 101 -12.34 -20.08 5.86
C TRP A 101 -12.96 -21.45 5.49
N ARG A 102 -12.88 -22.42 6.39
CA ARG A 102 -13.52 -23.73 6.20
C ARG A 102 -15.03 -23.58 6.31
N THR A 103 -15.75 -24.33 5.50
CA THR A 103 -17.21 -24.39 5.57
C THR A 103 -17.64 -25.53 6.49
N ASP A 104 -18.81 -25.41 7.12
CA ASP A 104 -19.34 -26.44 8.02
C ASP A 104 -19.55 -27.81 7.34
N SER A 105 -19.48 -27.88 6.00
CA SER A 105 -19.52 -29.14 5.23
C SER A 105 -18.19 -29.90 5.18
N ASP A 106 -17.11 -29.34 5.73
CA ASP A 106 -15.75 -29.90 5.67
C ASP A 106 -15.34 -30.71 6.93
N GLU A 107 -16.27 -30.92 7.89
CA GLU A 107 -16.12 -31.83 9.06
C GLU A 107 -16.78 -33.20 8.80
#